data_AF-A0A3D9HE81-F1
#
_entry.id   AF-A0A3D9HE81-F1
#
_cell.length_a   1.000
_cell.length_b   1.000
_cell.length_c   1.000
_cell.angle_alpha   90.00
_cell.angle_beta   90.00
_cell.angle_gamma   90.00
#
_symmetry.space_group_name_H-M   'P 1'
#
loop_
_entity.id
_entity.type
_entity.pdbx_description
1 polymer ?
#
loop_
_entity_poly.entity_id
_entity_poly.type
_entity_poly.pdbx_seq_one_letter_code
_entity_poly.pdbx_strand_id
1 'polypeptide(L)'
;MKIKLVIVFAMLLSILACENQEFAVRDFDSTSVYFPYQRPARTLVQGNYDLGFNDNDNNGRFEIGVVMSGVFENKRDRRVFFELAPELIDANLLGVDSVNVQALPSSYYTIEQTSPVTIPAGSVNGRIPIQLEDAFFDDPLAFAEEGETHYVIPLRITDYEELDSLLTGVPIVSNPIKILDDNWNPPPKDYTLFGIKFMNKYQGIYLRRGADVMTNGSGEVTTSEYRAEFVVDDELTELMTTGRSNVSYSNRVRRGELNSPGDVNIELQFNGDDTCIVTSADGDLYNVSGSGQFVEDGDAFGGEPRDVIYLDYSYTDAANNETHAVKDTLVIRNRNVKFEQFVIELTTN
;
A
#
# COMPACT_ATOMS: atom_id res chain seq x y z
N MET A 1 -2.92 56.14 -49.60
CA MET A 1 -1.83 55.14 -49.54
C MET A 1 -1.16 55.04 -48.17
N LYS A 2 -0.84 56.16 -47.48
CA LYS A 2 -0.08 56.15 -46.21
C LYS A 2 -0.76 55.42 -45.04
N ILE A 3 -2.08 55.59 -44.83
CA ILE A 3 -2.82 54.92 -43.73
C ILE A 3 -2.93 53.41 -43.94
N LYS A 4 -3.12 52.94 -45.18
CA LYS A 4 -3.17 51.50 -45.49
C LYS A 4 -1.82 50.82 -45.22
N LEU A 5 -0.70 51.52 -45.47
CA LEU A 5 0.63 51.00 -45.16
C LEU A 5 0.87 50.88 -43.65
N VAL A 6 0.40 51.85 -42.86
CA VAL A 6 0.51 51.83 -41.38
C VAL A 6 -0.29 50.69 -40.77
N ILE A 7 -1.50 50.43 -41.28
CA ILE A 7 -2.34 49.32 -40.80
C ILE A 7 -1.70 47.96 -41.13
N VAL A 8 -1.14 47.80 -42.33
CA VAL A 8 -0.43 46.56 -42.72
C VAL A 8 0.83 46.36 -41.86
N PHE A 9 1.56 47.44 -41.54
CA PHE A 9 2.76 47.35 -40.71
C PHE A 9 2.44 47.02 -39.25
N ALA A 10 1.37 47.61 -38.69
CA ALA A 10 0.89 47.29 -37.35
C ALA A 10 0.38 45.84 -37.24
N MET A 11 -0.29 45.36 -38.28
CA MET A 11 -0.80 43.98 -38.34
C MET A 11 0.35 42.96 -38.49
N LEU A 12 1.44 43.30 -39.18
CA LEU A 12 2.67 42.47 -39.23
C LEU A 12 3.38 42.40 -37.86
N LEU A 13 3.46 43.51 -37.13
CA LEU A 13 4.07 43.58 -35.81
C LEU A 13 3.29 42.78 -34.75
N SER A 14 1.95 42.66 -34.88
CA SER A 14 1.15 41.82 -33.99
C SER A 14 1.35 40.32 -34.17
N ILE A 15 1.87 39.86 -35.33
CA ILE A 15 2.16 38.43 -35.59
C ILE A 15 3.51 38.02 -34.97
N LEU A 16 4.44 38.99 -34.81
CA LEU A 16 5.75 38.78 -34.16
C LEU A 16 5.68 38.87 -32.63
N ALA A 17 4.58 39.37 -32.07
CA ALA A 17 4.38 39.50 -30.62
C ALA A 17 3.80 38.23 -29.96
N CYS A 18 3.62 37.15 -30.73
CA CYS A 18 3.13 35.85 -30.29
C CYS A 18 4.22 34.77 -30.40
N GLU A 19 5.44 35.05 -29.95
CA GLU A 19 6.32 33.97 -29.51
C GLU A 19 6.25 33.93 -27.99
N ASN A 20 5.79 32.81 -27.44
CA ASN A 20 5.98 32.54 -26.02
C ASN A 20 7.48 32.61 -25.77
N GLN A 21 7.92 33.57 -24.97
CA GLN A 21 9.31 33.70 -24.58
C GLN A 21 9.77 32.34 -24.04
N GLU A 22 10.78 31.72 -24.66
CA GLU A 22 11.40 30.52 -24.09
C GLU A 22 11.82 30.90 -22.67
N PHE A 23 11.15 30.33 -21.67
CA PHE A 23 11.56 30.44 -20.29
C PHE A 23 12.84 29.62 -20.13
N ALA A 24 13.96 30.18 -20.60
CA ALA A 24 15.29 29.70 -20.28
C ALA A 24 15.57 30.07 -18.81
N VAL A 25 14.86 29.41 -17.89
CA VAL A 25 15.20 29.49 -16.47
C VAL A 25 16.50 28.72 -16.32
N ARG A 26 17.53 29.40 -15.81
CA ARG A 26 18.83 28.77 -15.56
C ARG A 26 18.62 27.66 -14.53
N ASP A 27 19.18 26.48 -14.79
CA ASP A 27 19.29 25.42 -13.79
C ASP A 27 19.90 25.97 -12.49
N PHE A 28 19.58 25.35 -11.35
CA PHE A 28 20.26 25.73 -10.11
C PHE A 28 21.75 25.43 -10.25
N ASP A 29 22.58 26.21 -9.54
CA ASP A 29 24.04 26.14 -9.71
C ASP A 29 24.65 24.81 -9.18
N SER A 30 23.86 23.95 -8.53
CA SER A 30 24.30 22.65 -8.01
C SER A 30 23.18 21.61 -8.08
N THR A 31 23.55 20.42 -8.55
CA THR A 31 22.72 19.22 -8.63
C THR A 31 22.97 18.28 -7.46
N SER A 32 21.92 17.58 -7.03
CA SER A 32 22.02 16.60 -5.94
C SER A 32 21.21 15.35 -6.25
N VAL A 33 21.57 14.23 -5.64
CA VAL A 33 20.79 12.98 -5.68
C VAL A 33 20.46 12.49 -4.27
N TYR A 34 19.31 11.84 -4.13
CA TYR A 34 18.83 11.28 -2.87
C TYR A 34 17.71 10.25 -3.07
N PHE A 35 17.43 9.46 -2.04
CA PHE A 35 16.17 8.72 -1.92
C PHE A 35 15.09 9.66 -1.39
N PRO A 36 13.93 9.79 -2.05
CA PRO A 36 12.91 10.77 -1.67
C PRO A 36 12.28 10.50 -0.31
N TYR A 37 12.16 9.22 0.06
CA TYR A 37 11.61 8.74 1.33
C TYR A 37 12.58 7.75 2.00
N GLN A 38 12.82 7.95 3.30
CA GLN A 38 13.74 7.12 4.09
C GLN A 38 13.05 5.90 4.72
N ARG A 39 11.73 5.94 4.89
CA ARG A 39 10.93 4.85 5.51
C ARG A 39 9.57 4.64 4.82
N PRO A 40 9.49 4.57 3.48
CA PRO A 40 8.21 4.28 2.82
C PRO A 40 7.73 2.87 3.20
N ALA A 41 6.42 2.67 3.33
CA ALA A 41 5.81 1.36 3.41
C ALA A 41 5.05 1.08 2.10
N ARG A 42 5.65 0.30 1.21
CA ARG A 42 5.06 -0.06 -0.08
C ARG A 42 4.14 -1.26 0.10
N THR A 43 2.84 -1.03 -0.06
CA THR A 43 1.84 -2.11 -0.17
C THR A 43 1.71 -2.54 -1.63
N LEU A 44 2.05 -3.79 -1.97
CA LEU A 44 1.71 -4.40 -3.26
C LEU A 44 0.23 -4.79 -3.28
N VAL A 45 -0.50 -4.28 -4.27
CA VAL A 45 -1.94 -4.48 -4.40
C VAL A 45 -2.21 -5.65 -5.35
N GLN A 46 -2.46 -6.85 -4.82
CA GLN A 46 -2.87 -8.00 -5.62
C GLN A 46 -4.33 -7.88 -6.05
N GLY A 47 -4.68 -8.39 -7.22
CA GLY A 47 -6.05 -8.38 -7.78
C GLY A 47 -6.40 -7.06 -8.48
N ASN A 48 -7.70 -6.80 -8.64
CA ASN A 48 -8.21 -5.62 -9.36
C ASN A 48 -8.05 -4.33 -8.53
N TYR A 49 -7.58 -3.26 -9.18
CA TYR A 49 -7.47 -1.92 -8.59
C TYR A 49 -8.01 -0.87 -9.58
N ASP A 50 -9.10 -0.19 -9.22
CA ASP A 50 -9.87 0.68 -10.11
C ASP A 50 -9.37 2.14 -10.15
N LEU A 51 -8.42 2.51 -9.28
CA LEU A 51 -7.90 3.88 -9.18
C LEU A 51 -6.54 4.07 -9.89
N GLY A 52 -5.98 3.03 -10.51
CA GLY A 52 -4.70 3.12 -11.21
C GLY A 52 -4.24 1.79 -11.80
N PHE A 53 -3.08 1.80 -12.47
CA PHE A 53 -2.47 0.59 -13.01
C PHE A 53 -1.65 -0.14 -11.96
N ASN A 54 -1.93 -1.42 -11.72
CA ASN A 54 -1.22 -2.27 -10.76
C ASN A 54 -0.66 -3.56 -11.38
N ASP A 55 -0.42 -3.59 -12.70
CA ASP A 55 0.16 -4.75 -13.39
C ASP A 55 1.50 -5.19 -12.76
N ASN A 56 2.34 -4.23 -12.35
CA ASN A 56 3.59 -4.54 -11.68
C ASN A 56 3.33 -5.28 -10.35
N ASP A 57 2.40 -4.78 -9.53
CA ASP A 57 2.02 -5.39 -8.26
C ASP A 57 1.53 -6.83 -8.46
N ASN A 58 0.63 -7.05 -9.43
CA ASN A 58 0.11 -8.38 -9.78
C ASN A 58 1.21 -9.33 -10.30
N ASN A 59 2.31 -8.80 -10.83
CA ASN A 59 3.49 -9.57 -11.23
C ASN A 59 4.56 -9.66 -10.13
N GLY A 60 4.25 -9.24 -8.90
CA GLY A 60 5.20 -9.21 -7.79
C GLY A 60 6.37 -8.25 -8.00
N ARG A 61 6.18 -7.21 -8.80
CA ARG A 61 7.23 -6.27 -9.21
C ARG A 61 6.97 -4.88 -8.66
N PHE A 62 8.03 -4.19 -8.27
CA PHE A 62 7.98 -2.76 -7.93
C PHE A 62 9.34 -2.10 -8.20
N GLU A 63 9.43 -0.79 -7.96
CA GLU A 63 10.66 -0.03 -8.19
C GLU A 63 11.00 0.81 -6.97
N ILE A 64 12.29 0.82 -6.61
CA ILE A 64 12.84 1.77 -5.65
C ILE A 64 13.47 2.93 -6.42
N GLY A 65 12.97 4.14 -6.16
CA GLY A 65 13.35 5.34 -6.91
C GLY A 65 14.45 6.16 -6.23
N VAL A 66 15.47 6.57 -6.99
CA VAL A 66 16.36 7.69 -6.65
C VAL A 66 15.95 8.92 -7.46
N VAL A 67 16.08 10.10 -6.85
CA VAL A 67 15.67 11.37 -7.46
C VAL A 67 16.85 12.32 -7.50
N MET A 68 17.05 12.97 -8.65
CA MET A 68 17.93 14.13 -8.75
C MET A 68 17.16 15.44 -8.62
N SER A 69 17.82 16.45 -8.06
CA SER A 69 17.32 17.82 -8.00
C SER A 69 18.38 18.83 -8.46
N GLY A 70 18.00 20.11 -8.55
CA GLY A 70 18.88 21.19 -8.98
C GLY A 70 18.87 21.46 -10.49
N VAL A 71 17.99 20.81 -11.25
CA VAL A 71 17.79 21.07 -12.68
C VAL A 71 16.31 21.33 -12.99
N PHE A 72 16.04 22.19 -13.97
CA PHE A 72 14.73 22.25 -14.64
C PHE A 72 14.58 21.12 -15.64
N GLU A 73 15.66 20.79 -16.34
CA GLU A 73 15.70 19.71 -17.32
C GLU A 73 17.02 18.92 -17.19
N ASN A 74 16.91 17.61 -17.01
CA ASN A 74 18.08 16.75 -17.03
C ASN A 74 18.52 16.48 -18.48
N LYS A 75 19.58 17.15 -18.96
CA LYS A 75 20.00 17.07 -20.37
C LYS A 75 20.98 15.93 -20.68
N ARG A 76 21.32 15.08 -19.72
CA ARG A 76 22.26 13.96 -19.88
C ARG A 76 21.95 12.84 -18.90
N ASP A 77 22.43 11.65 -19.20
CA ASP A 77 22.34 10.53 -18.28
C ASP A 77 23.21 10.77 -17.04
N ARG A 78 22.69 10.47 -15.85
CA ARG A 78 23.42 10.47 -14.57
C ARG A 78 23.50 9.05 -14.05
N ARG A 79 24.55 8.71 -13.32
CA ARG A 79 24.71 7.36 -12.75
C ARG A 79 24.80 7.46 -11.24
N VAL A 80 24.06 6.60 -10.55
CA VAL A 80 23.96 6.56 -9.09
C VAL A 80 24.29 5.15 -8.64
N PHE A 81 25.37 5.01 -7.89
CA PHE A 81 25.81 3.74 -7.35
C PHE A 81 25.10 3.48 -6.04
N PHE A 82 24.58 2.28 -5.87
CA PHE A 82 23.90 1.85 -4.66
C PHE A 82 24.34 0.46 -4.24
N GLU A 83 24.09 0.12 -2.99
CA GLU A 83 24.25 -1.21 -2.44
C GLU A 83 23.24 -1.49 -1.32
N LEU A 84 23.09 -2.78 -0.98
CA LEU A 84 22.35 -3.19 0.22
C LEU A 84 23.09 -2.72 1.48
N ALA A 85 22.32 -2.20 2.43
CA ALA A 85 22.82 -1.61 3.66
C ALA A 85 22.17 -2.22 4.92
N PRO A 86 22.20 -3.56 5.11
CA PRO A 86 21.56 -4.21 6.25
C PRO A 86 22.11 -3.75 7.61
N GLU A 87 23.33 -3.23 7.65
CA GLU A 87 23.93 -2.65 8.85
C GLU A 87 23.15 -1.46 9.41
N LEU A 88 22.29 -0.80 8.62
CA LEU A 88 21.48 0.33 9.08
C LEU A 88 20.44 -0.05 10.12
N ILE A 89 20.06 -1.33 10.19
CA ILE A 89 19.05 -1.88 11.11
C ILE A 89 19.61 -2.99 12.01
N ASP A 90 20.93 -3.17 12.04
CA ASP A 90 21.57 -4.15 12.90
C ASP A 90 21.62 -3.61 14.34
N ALA A 91 20.84 -4.22 15.25
CA ALA A 91 20.73 -3.80 16.64
C ALA A 91 22.10 -3.76 17.37
N ASN A 92 23.00 -4.71 17.09
CA ASN A 92 24.32 -4.76 17.72
C ASN A 92 25.20 -3.59 17.26
N LEU A 93 25.18 -3.27 15.96
CA LEU A 93 25.94 -2.15 15.41
C LEU A 93 25.39 -0.80 15.86
N LEU A 94 24.07 -0.72 16.07
CA LEU A 94 23.39 0.46 16.58
C LEU A 94 23.53 0.64 18.10
N GLY A 95 23.91 -0.41 18.83
CA GLY A 95 24.01 -0.39 20.28
C GLY A 95 22.64 -0.33 20.98
N VAL A 96 21.63 -0.97 20.39
CA VAL A 96 20.26 -1.05 20.91
C VAL A 96 19.86 -2.52 21.09
N ASP A 97 18.81 -2.80 21.86
CA ASP A 97 18.37 -4.18 22.12
C ASP A 97 17.61 -4.76 20.91
N SER A 98 16.81 -3.95 20.24
CA SER A 98 16.07 -4.37 19.04
C SER A 98 15.64 -3.21 18.15
N VAL A 99 15.32 -3.56 16.91
CA VAL A 99 14.70 -2.71 15.89
C VAL A 99 13.39 -3.40 15.46
N ASN A 100 12.31 -2.64 15.24
CA ASN A 100 10.98 -3.19 14.90
C ASN A 100 10.84 -3.75 13.47
N VAL A 101 11.90 -3.70 12.65
CA VAL A 101 11.92 -4.22 11.27
C VAL A 101 13.14 -5.12 11.04
N GLN A 102 13.04 -6.01 10.07
CA GLN A 102 14.12 -6.89 9.63
C GLN A 102 14.36 -6.78 8.11
N ALA A 103 15.58 -7.11 7.69
CA ALA A 103 15.90 -7.15 6.27
C ALA A 103 15.09 -8.24 5.57
N LEU A 104 14.48 -7.91 4.43
CA LEU A 104 13.80 -8.88 3.58
C LEU A 104 14.79 -10.00 3.20
N PRO A 105 14.45 -11.29 3.39
CA PRO A 105 15.35 -12.39 3.04
C PRO A 105 15.78 -12.33 1.57
N SER A 106 17.05 -12.61 1.30
CA SER A 106 17.57 -12.57 -0.08
C SER A 106 16.94 -13.58 -1.02
N SER A 107 16.29 -14.63 -0.50
CA SER A 107 15.50 -15.59 -1.28
C SER A 107 14.12 -15.10 -1.67
N TYR A 108 13.68 -13.94 -1.16
CA TYR A 108 12.33 -13.40 -1.39
C TYR A 108 12.29 -12.40 -2.54
N TYR A 109 13.45 -11.96 -3.04
CA TYR A 109 13.50 -10.95 -4.09
C TYR A 109 14.77 -10.99 -4.91
N THR A 110 14.69 -10.42 -6.11
CA THR A 110 15.80 -10.14 -7.02
C THR A 110 15.83 -8.66 -7.31
N ILE A 111 17.00 -8.01 -7.15
CA ILE A 111 17.24 -6.67 -7.68
C ILE A 111 17.61 -6.82 -9.16
N GLU A 112 16.71 -6.43 -10.06
CA GLU A 112 16.89 -6.67 -11.50
C GLU A 112 17.96 -5.74 -12.12
N GLN A 113 18.18 -4.57 -11.50
CA GLN A 113 19.22 -3.62 -11.91
C GLN A 113 20.50 -3.84 -11.11
N THR A 114 21.59 -4.17 -11.78
CA THR A 114 22.93 -4.13 -11.17
C THR A 114 23.38 -2.67 -11.02
N SER A 115 23.95 -2.31 -9.87
CA SER A 115 24.51 -0.98 -9.62
C SER A 115 25.56 -0.61 -10.70
N PRO A 116 25.53 0.61 -11.26
CA PRO A 116 24.67 1.75 -10.88
C PRO A 116 23.29 1.76 -11.57
N VAL A 117 22.38 2.55 -11.00
CA VAL A 117 21.13 2.94 -11.67
C VAL A 117 21.34 4.22 -12.48
N THR A 118 20.76 4.27 -13.68
CA THR A 118 20.80 5.45 -14.56
C THR A 118 19.59 6.34 -14.33
N ILE A 119 19.81 7.65 -14.19
CA ILE A 119 18.79 8.69 -14.35
C ILE A 119 18.91 9.20 -15.80
N PRO A 120 18.00 8.80 -16.71
CA PRO A 120 18.16 9.12 -18.12
C PRO A 120 17.94 10.60 -18.40
N ALA A 121 18.54 11.11 -19.47
CA ALA A 121 18.20 12.43 -20.01
C ALA A 121 16.69 12.56 -20.22
N GLY A 122 16.12 13.70 -19.85
CA GLY A 122 14.68 13.97 -19.85
C GLY A 122 13.93 13.46 -18.60
N SER A 123 14.60 12.76 -17.67
CA SER A 123 14.04 12.31 -16.40
C SER A 123 14.83 12.86 -15.22
N VAL A 124 14.16 13.03 -14.08
CA VAL A 124 14.80 13.28 -12.77
C VAL A 124 14.80 12.04 -11.87
N ASN A 125 14.25 10.92 -12.35
CA ASN A 125 14.10 9.68 -11.60
C ASN A 125 14.98 8.58 -12.21
N GLY A 126 15.72 7.88 -11.35
CA GLY A 126 16.33 6.58 -11.62
C GLY A 126 15.53 5.51 -10.89
N ARG A 127 15.29 4.37 -11.54
CA ARG A 127 14.43 3.29 -11.03
C ARG A 127 15.24 2.02 -10.86
N ILE A 128 15.18 1.43 -9.67
CA ILE A 128 15.80 0.15 -9.32
C ILE A 128 14.66 -0.88 -9.28
N PRO A 129 14.44 -1.68 -10.34
CA PRO A 129 13.35 -2.65 -10.37
C PRO A 129 13.66 -3.83 -9.45
N ILE A 130 12.63 -4.27 -8.73
CA ILE A 130 12.66 -5.38 -7.78
C ILE A 130 11.60 -6.39 -8.22
N GLN A 131 11.99 -7.65 -8.33
CA GLN A 131 11.09 -8.78 -8.51
C GLN A 131 10.97 -9.52 -7.17
N LEU A 132 9.76 -9.76 -6.70
CA LEU A 132 9.48 -10.61 -5.54
C LEU A 132 9.24 -12.05 -5.98
N GLU A 133 9.60 -12.97 -5.11
CA GLU A 133 9.39 -14.41 -5.28
C GLU A 133 8.16 -14.87 -4.49
N ASP A 134 7.60 -16.03 -4.84
CA ASP A 134 6.44 -16.62 -4.15
C ASP A 134 6.64 -16.71 -2.62
N ALA A 135 7.86 -17.00 -2.17
CA ALA A 135 8.18 -17.10 -0.75
C ALA A 135 7.84 -15.84 0.05
N PHE A 136 7.86 -14.66 -0.57
CA PHE A 136 7.38 -13.42 0.08
C PHE A 136 5.88 -13.49 0.38
N PHE A 137 5.07 -13.89 -0.60
CA PHE A 137 3.61 -13.92 -0.46
C PHE A 137 3.10 -15.04 0.45
N ASP A 138 3.94 -16.04 0.74
CA ASP A 138 3.65 -17.13 1.68
C ASP A 138 4.03 -16.79 3.13
N ASP A 139 4.73 -15.68 3.36
CA ASP A 139 5.21 -15.31 4.69
C ASP A 139 4.16 -14.46 5.46
N PRO A 140 3.77 -14.86 6.68
CA PRO A 140 2.81 -14.08 7.48
C PRO A 140 3.33 -12.70 7.92
N LEU A 141 4.64 -12.43 7.81
CA LEU A 141 5.23 -11.11 8.09
C LEU A 141 5.26 -10.20 6.85
N ALA A 142 4.79 -10.67 5.69
CA ALA A 142 4.75 -9.89 4.45
C ALA A 142 3.48 -9.04 4.30
N PHE A 143 2.57 -9.05 5.28
CA PHE A 143 1.45 -8.11 5.40
C PHE A 143 1.47 -7.49 6.80
N ALA A 144 0.92 -6.28 6.95
CA ALA A 144 0.89 -5.54 8.20
C ALA A 144 -0.21 -4.47 8.17
N GLU A 145 -0.53 -3.93 9.35
CA GLU A 145 -1.46 -2.81 9.51
C GLU A 145 -0.95 -1.52 8.85
N GLU A 146 -1.81 -0.51 8.74
CA GLU A 146 -1.44 0.81 8.22
C GLU A 146 -0.28 1.44 9.01
N GLY A 147 0.71 1.99 8.29
CA GLY A 147 1.87 2.62 8.92
C GLY A 147 2.87 1.62 9.51
N GLU A 148 2.67 0.33 9.31
CA GLU A 148 3.57 -0.72 9.77
C GLU A 148 4.09 -1.58 8.61
N THR A 149 5.24 -2.22 8.85
CA THR A 149 5.86 -3.22 7.99
C THR A 149 6.86 -4.00 8.83
N HIS A 150 7.05 -5.29 8.53
CA HIS A 150 8.07 -6.10 9.20
C HIS A 150 9.35 -6.24 8.36
N TYR A 151 9.23 -6.17 7.03
CA TYR A 151 10.33 -6.35 6.10
C TYR A 151 10.72 -5.07 5.39
N VAL A 152 12.03 -4.82 5.32
CA VAL A 152 12.61 -3.72 4.56
C VAL A 152 13.67 -4.21 3.59
N ILE A 153 13.82 -3.55 2.43
CA ILE A 153 15.05 -3.60 1.63
C ILE A 153 15.86 -2.34 1.97
N PRO A 154 16.91 -2.44 2.79
CA PRO A 154 17.74 -1.30 3.14
C PRO A 154 18.74 -1.04 2.01
N LEU A 155 18.69 0.15 1.40
CA LEU A 155 19.65 0.60 0.37
C LEU A 155 20.33 1.89 0.79
N ARG A 156 21.59 2.06 0.35
CA ARG A 156 22.32 3.32 0.44
C ARG A 156 22.98 3.69 -0.89
N ILE A 157 23.11 4.99 -1.14
CA ILE A 157 23.90 5.51 -2.26
C ILE A 157 25.37 5.53 -1.83
N THR A 158 26.24 4.98 -2.67
CA THR A 158 27.68 4.86 -2.41
C THR A 158 28.52 5.84 -3.22
N ASP A 159 28.09 6.16 -4.43
CA ASP A 159 28.78 7.08 -5.34
C ASP A 159 27.81 7.64 -6.40
N TYR A 160 28.24 8.68 -7.12
CA TYR A 160 27.48 9.28 -8.21
C TYR A 160 28.40 9.86 -9.29
N GLU A 161 27.95 9.79 -10.54
CA GLU A 161 28.62 10.42 -11.69
C GLU A 161 27.71 11.48 -12.31
N GLU A 162 28.33 12.55 -12.80
CA GLU A 162 27.63 13.70 -13.40
C GLU A 162 26.66 14.37 -12.43
N LEU A 163 26.89 14.32 -11.12
CA LEU A 163 26.11 15.05 -10.11
C LEU A 163 27.09 15.79 -9.19
N ASP A 164 26.64 16.85 -8.52
CA ASP A 164 27.55 17.66 -7.68
C ASP A 164 27.56 17.23 -6.21
N SER A 165 26.47 16.60 -5.73
CA SER A 165 26.33 16.28 -4.31
C SER A 165 25.37 15.12 -4.01
N LEU A 166 25.53 14.54 -2.81
CA LEU A 166 24.63 13.57 -2.19
C LEU A 166 24.11 14.16 -0.89
N LEU A 167 22.81 14.02 -0.61
CA LEU A 167 22.20 14.55 0.62
C LEU A 167 22.48 13.63 1.81
N THR A 168 23.67 13.71 2.39
CA THR A 168 24.11 12.85 3.52
C THR A 168 23.70 13.33 4.91
N GLY A 169 22.97 14.43 5.01
CA GLY A 169 22.58 15.04 6.29
C GLY A 169 23.75 15.69 7.05
N VAL A 170 23.43 16.37 8.16
CA VAL A 170 24.42 16.97 9.07
C VAL A 170 24.16 16.47 10.49
N PRO A 171 25.12 15.78 11.13
CA PRO A 171 24.92 15.27 12.48
C PRO A 171 24.95 16.40 13.51
N ILE A 172 24.09 16.30 14.52
CA ILE A 172 24.03 17.24 15.65
C ILE A 172 24.49 16.63 16.98
N VAL A 173 24.91 15.36 16.95
CA VAL A 173 25.52 14.61 18.07
C VAL A 173 26.83 13.97 17.64
N SER A 174 27.67 13.54 18.59
CA SER A 174 28.99 12.97 18.30
C SER A 174 28.96 11.56 17.70
N ASN A 175 27.95 10.75 18.05
CA ASN A 175 27.78 9.37 17.60
C ASN A 175 26.37 9.20 17.01
N PRO A 176 26.12 9.73 15.80
CA PRO A 176 24.78 9.76 15.24
C PRO A 176 24.35 8.38 14.73
N ILE A 177 23.20 7.90 15.18
CA ILE A 177 22.48 6.79 14.56
C ILE A 177 21.79 7.32 13.31
N LYS A 178 22.10 6.76 12.13
CA LYS A 178 21.65 7.28 10.83
C LYS A 178 20.14 7.29 10.66
N ILE A 179 19.48 6.28 11.24
CA ILE A 179 18.04 6.07 11.16
C ILE A 179 17.28 6.71 12.33
N LEU A 180 17.92 7.53 13.17
CA LEU A 180 17.28 8.24 14.27
C LEU A 180 17.28 9.74 13.98
N ASP A 181 16.10 10.29 13.67
CA ASP A 181 15.97 11.66 13.12
C ASP A 181 16.54 12.74 14.05
N ASP A 182 16.40 12.55 15.36
CA ASP A 182 16.89 13.47 16.39
C ASP A 182 18.43 13.62 16.44
N ASN A 183 19.18 12.78 15.72
CA ASN A 183 20.63 12.90 15.62
C ASN A 183 21.10 13.82 14.47
N TRP A 184 20.19 14.35 13.65
CA TRP A 184 20.53 15.03 12.40
C TRP A 184 19.71 16.32 12.18
N ASN A 185 20.35 17.33 11.58
CA ASN A 185 19.66 18.52 11.08
C ASN A 185 20.49 19.23 9.97
N PRO A 186 20.13 19.07 8.67
CA PRO A 186 19.02 18.29 8.15
C PRO A 186 19.27 16.77 8.21
N PRO A 187 18.21 15.94 8.13
CA PRO A 187 18.33 14.48 8.12
C PRO A 187 19.00 13.95 6.84
N PRO A 188 19.71 12.81 6.92
CA PRO A 188 20.27 12.12 5.76
C PRO A 188 19.18 11.61 4.82
N LYS A 189 19.41 11.74 3.51
CA LYS A 189 18.56 11.19 2.45
C LYS A 189 19.31 10.30 1.46
N ASP A 190 20.51 9.88 1.84
CA ASP A 190 21.38 8.98 1.08
C ASP A 190 21.09 7.50 1.32
N TYR A 191 20.05 7.18 2.09
CA TYR A 191 19.57 5.83 2.33
C TYR A 191 18.05 5.73 2.24
N THR A 192 17.54 4.51 2.12
CA THR A 192 16.13 4.18 2.33
C THR A 192 16.02 2.83 3.03
N LEU A 193 15.15 2.73 4.02
CA LEU A 193 14.63 1.48 4.55
C LEU A 193 13.31 1.26 3.82
N PHE A 194 13.36 0.65 2.65
CA PHE A 194 12.18 0.52 1.80
C PHE A 194 11.29 -0.61 2.35
N GLY A 195 10.29 -0.24 3.14
CA GLY A 195 9.32 -1.15 3.75
C GLY A 195 8.43 -1.76 2.68
N ILE A 196 8.15 -3.06 2.80
CA ILE A 196 7.39 -3.81 1.80
C ILE A 196 6.36 -4.65 2.53
N LYS A 197 5.13 -4.58 2.04
CA LYS A 197 4.05 -5.47 2.42
C LYS A 197 3.14 -5.73 1.22
N PHE A 198 2.22 -6.66 1.31
CA PHE A 198 1.17 -6.83 0.31
C PHE A 198 -0.22 -6.81 0.95
N MET A 199 -1.20 -6.53 0.11
CA MET A 199 -2.59 -6.82 0.37
C MET A 199 -3.07 -7.81 -0.69
N ASN A 200 -3.73 -8.89 -0.28
CA ASN A 200 -4.21 -9.89 -1.22
C ASN A 200 -5.41 -9.40 -2.03
N LYS A 201 -5.83 -10.22 -3.00
CA LYS A 201 -6.95 -9.97 -3.92
C LYS A 201 -8.24 -9.52 -3.21
N TYR A 202 -8.50 -10.02 -2.00
CA TYR A 202 -9.79 -9.89 -1.31
C TYR A 202 -9.82 -8.78 -0.25
N GLN A 203 -8.67 -8.22 0.16
CA GLN A 203 -8.62 -7.12 1.12
C GLN A 203 -9.25 -5.84 0.55
N GLY A 204 -10.07 -5.16 1.35
CA GLY A 204 -10.70 -3.89 0.99
C GLY A 204 -11.82 -3.48 1.92
N ILE A 205 -12.45 -2.35 1.60
CA ILE A 205 -13.69 -1.89 2.24
C ILE A 205 -14.87 -2.36 1.39
N TYR A 206 -15.81 -3.05 2.02
CA TYR A 206 -17.01 -3.61 1.40
C TYR A 206 -18.28 -2.98 1.97
N LEU A 207 -19.33 -3.01 1.16
CA LEU A 207 -20.71 -2.70 1.47
C LEU A 207 -21.43 -4.02 1.75
N ARG A 208 -21.74 -4.28 3.03
CA ARG A 208 -22.33 -5.51 3.53
C ARG A 208 -23.85 -5.37 3.65
N ARG A 209 -24.53 -6.35 3.09
CA ARG A 209 -25.95 -6.60 3.37
C ARG A 209 -26.24 -8.08 3.48
N GLY A 210 -27.25 -8.41 4.26
CA GLY A 210 -27.55 -9.79 4.55
C GLY A 210 -28.74 -9.99 5.46
N ALA A 211 -28.86 -11.22 5.95
CA ALA A 211 -29.80 -11.59 6.97
C ALA A 211 -29.14 -12.56 7.95
N ASP A 212 -29.41 -12.36 9.23
CA ASP A 212 -29.04 -13.27 10.31
C ASP A 212 -30.32 -13.91 10.90
N VAL A 213 -30.42 -15.23 10.79
CA VAL A 213 -31.52 -16.02 11.35
C VAL A 213 -31.03 -16.67 12.64
N MET A 214 -31.34 -16.03 13.77
CA MET A 214 -31.06 -16.53 15.10
C MET A 214 -32.15 -17.51 15.55
N THR A 215 -31.76 -18.65 16.09
CA THR A 215 -32.63 -19.60 16.79
C THR A 215 -32.15 -19.76 18.23
N ASN A 216 -33.02 -19.46 19.19
CA ASN A 216 -32.70 -19.57 20.62
C ASN A 216 -32.85 -21.00 21.16
N GLY A 217 -32.44 -21.22 22.41
CA GLY A 217 -32.52 -22.52 23.07
C GLY A 217 -33.92 -23.12 23.22
N SER A 218 -34.99 -22.32 23.06
CA SER A 218 -36.38 -22.76 23.05
C SER A 218 -36.88 -23.10 21.65
N GLY A 219 -36.08 -22.87 20.61
CA GLY A 219 -36.43 -23.07 19.21
C GLY A 219 -37.20 -21.90 18.58
N GLU A 220 -37.25 -20.75 19.24
CA GLU A 220 -37.86 -19.54 18.65
C GLU A 220 -36.88 -18.90 17.68
N VAL A 221 -37.40 -18.45 16.54
CA VAL A 221 -36.62 -17.88 15.43
C VAL A 221 -36.82 -16.37 15.37
N THR A 222 -35.71 -15.64 15.25
CA THR A 222 -35.68 -14.19 15.02
C THR A 222 -34.79 -13.90 13.82
N THR A 223 -35.30 -13.15 12.85
CA THR A 223 -34.53 -12.73 11.66
C THR A 223 -34.18 -11.26 11.76
N SER A 224 -32.90 -10.94 11.61
CA SER A 224 -32.39 -9.57 11.50
C SER A 224 -31.89 -9.35 10.07
N GLU A 225 -32.66 -8.60 9.29
CA GLU A 225 -32.27 -8.17 7.94
C GLU A 225 -31.55 -6.82 8.00
N TYR A 226 -30.42 -6.72 7.31
CA TYR A 226 -29.62 -5.50 7.20
C TYR A 226 -29.29 -5.29 5.74
N ARG A 227 -30.13 -4.49 5.08
CA ARG A 227 -30.06 -4.16 3.67
C ARG A 227 -30.67 -2.79 3.48
N ALA A 228 -29.94 -1.88 2.86
CA ALA A 228 -30.48 -0.58 2.50
C ALA A 228 -31.26 -0.65 1.17
N GLU A 229 -32.02 0.41 0.87
CA GLU A 229 -32.69 0.56 -0.43
C GLU A 229 -31.65 0.66 -1.57
N PHE A 230 -30.53 1.33 -1.30
CA PHE A 230 -29.43 1.51 -2.25
C PHE A 230 -28.16 0.86 -1.71
N VAL A 231 -27.44 0.14 -2.57
CA VAL A 231 -26.19 -0.57 -2.22
C VAL A 231 -25.16 0.37 -1.57
N VAL A 232 -25.09 1.63 -2.02
CA VAL A 232 -24.15 2.62 -1.47
C VAL A 232 -24.39 2.96 0.01
N ASP A 233 -25.59 2.67 0.52
CA ASP A 233 -26.01 2.92 1.89
C ASP A 233 -25.97 1.65 2.77
N ASP A 234 -25.52 0.51 2.22
CA ASP A 234 -25.27 -0.72 2.97
C ASP A 234 -24.16 -0.52 4.01
N GLU A 235 -24.09 -1.39 5.02
CA GLU A 235 -23.14 -1.27 6.13
C GLU A 235 -21.69 -1.41 5.64
N LEU A 236 -20.77 -0.58 6.13
CA LEU A 236 -19.35 -0.74 5.81
C LEU A 236 -18.73 -1.87 6.64
N THR A 237 -17.91 -2.70 5.99
CA THR A 237 -17.06 -3.69 6.65
C THR A 237 -15.69 -3.73 5.98
N GLU A 238 -14.64 -3.86 6.77
CA GLU A 238 -13.26 -3.93 6.28
C GLU A 238 -12.79 -5.39 6.38
N LEU A 239 -12.28 -5.90 5.26
CA LEU A 239 -11.64 -7.22 5.18
C LEU A 239 -10.14 -6.99 5.13
N MET A 240 -9.38 -7.66 5.98
CA MET A 240 -7.92 -7.49 6.13
C MET A 240 -7.17 -8.77 5.76
N THR A 241 -6.03 -8.64 5.07
CA THR A 241 -5.19 -9.80 4.70
C THR A 241 -4.67 -10.53 5.93
N THR A 242 -4.85 -11.85 5.95
CA THR A 242 -4.30 -12.79 6.95
C THR A 242 -3.41 -13.86 6.31
N GLY A 243 -3.26 -13.84 4.99
CA GLY A 243 -2.41 -14.74 4.22
C GLY A 243 -2.54 -14.51 2.71
N ARG A 244 -1.80 -15.28 1.90
CA ARG A 244 -1.79 -15.17 0.43
C ARG A 244 -3.18 -15.07 -0.19
N SER A 245 -4.11 -15.88 0.30
CA SER A 245 -5.50 -15.95 -0.19
C SER A 245 -6.52 -15.91 0.96
N ASN A 246 -6.15 -15.36 2.10
CA ASN A 246 -6.99 -15.35 3.29
C ASN A 246 -7.25 -13.93 3.79
N VAL A 247 -8.48 -13.67 4.23
CA VAL A 247 -8.84 -12.40 4.86
C VAL A 247 -9.70 -12.64 6.09
N SER A 248 -9.60 -11.73 7.06
CA SER A 248 -10.50 -11.70 8.21
C SER A 248 -11.37 -10.45 8.23
N TYR A 249 -12.54 -10.57 8.86
CA TYR A 249 -13.42 -9.44 9.15
C TYR A 249 -14.32 -9.75 10.36
N SER A 250 -14.98 -8.71 10.89
CA SER A 250 -15.92 -8.84 12.00
C SER A 250 -17.35 -8.57 11.56
N ASN A 251 -18.28 -9.38 12.06
CA ASN A 251 -19.71 -9.14 11.93
C ASN A 251 -20.37 -9.01 13.30
N ARG A 252 -21.32 -8.09 13.45
CA ARG A 252 -22.05 -7.93 14.70
C ARG A 252 -22.97 -9.14 14.90
N VAL A 253 -22.95 -9.73 16.09
CA VAL A 253 -23.92 -10.78 16.45
C VAL A 253 -25.30 -10.14 16.61
N ARG A 254 -26.25 -10.45 15.71
CA ARG A 254 -27.58 -9.82 15.68
C ARG A 254 -28.61 -10.71 16.34
N ARG A 255 -29.39 -10.12 17.25
CA ARG A 255 -30.36 -10.85 18.09
C ARG A 255 -31.74 -10.19 18.07
N GLY A 256 -32.12 -9.60 16.92
CA GLY A 256 -33.32 -8.77 16.80
C GLY A 256 -33.27 -7.57 17.72
N GLU A 257 -34.27 -7.43 18.59
CA GLU A 257 -34.39 -6.35 19.57
C GLU A 257 -33.48 -6.54 20.82
N LEU A 258 -32.83 -7.71 20.95
CA LEU A 258 -31.94 -7.98 22.08
C LEU A 258 -30.58 -7.29 21.89
N ASN A 259 -29.93 -7.00 23.02
CA ASN A 259 -28.57 -6.46 23.00
C ASN A 259 -27.60 -7.48 22.40
N SER A 260 -26.75 -6.98 21.49
CA SER A 260 -25.66 -7.77 20.92
C SER A 260 -24.58 -8.06 21.97
N PRO A 261 -24.07 -9.29 22.07
CA PRO A 261 -22.95 -9.65 22.95
C PRO A 261 -21.59 -9.16 22.42
N GLY A 262 -21.53 -8.60 21.21
CA GLY A 262 -20.31 -8.18 20.54
C GLY A 262 -20.28 -8.66 19.09
N ASP A 263 -19.08 -8.82 18.57
CA ASP A 263 -18.83 -9.23 17.20
C ASP A 263 -18.36 -10.69 17.13
N VAL A 264 -18.72 -11.36 16.04
CA VAL A 264 -18.14 -12.62 15.59
C VAL A 264 -17.02 -12.32 14.59
N ASN A 265 -15.84 -12.85 14.82
CA ASN A 265 -14.68 -12.67 13.97
C ASN A 265 -14.52 -13.87 13.04
N ILE A 266 -14.45 -13.58 11.74
CA ILE A 266 -14.58 -14.56 10.67
C ILE A 266 -13.30 -14.54 9.84
N GLU A 267 -12.82 -15.73 9.49
CA GLU A 267 -11.74 -15.97 8.55
C GLU A 267 -12.34 -16.52 7.24
N LEU A 268 -11.95 -15.95 6.11
CA LEU A 268 -12.29 -16.41 4.77
C LEU A 268 -11.04 -16.96 4.11
N GLN A 269 -11.03 -18.26 3.81
CA GLN A 269 -9.91 -18.94 3.16
C GLN A 269 -10.27 -19.26 1.72
N PHE A 270 -9.73 -18.52 0.76
CA PHE A 270 -10.06 -18.68 -0.65
C PHE A 270 -9.21 -19.73 -1.35
N ASN A 271 -9.87 -20.54 -2.18
CA ASN A 271 -9.28 -21.49 -3.09
C ASN A 271 -8.91 -20.81 -4.43
N GLY A 272 -8.17 -21.52 -5.28
CA GLY A 272 -7.78 -21.00 -6.60
C GLY A 272 -8.92 -20.82 -7.61
N ASP A 273 -10.14 -21.29 -7.30
CA ASP A 273 -11.35 -21.09 -8.09
C ASP A 273 -12.28 -19.99 -7.52
N ASP A 274 -11.74 -19.15 -6.63
CA ASP A 274 -12.44 -18.06 -5.94
C ASP A 274 -13.59 -18.52 -5.01
N THR A 275 -13.75 -19.82 -4.75
CA THR A 275 -14.58 -20.30 -3.63
C THR A 275 -13.84 -20.14 -2.31
N CYS A 276 -14.55 -19.95 -1.19
CA CYS A 276 -13.92 -19.88 0.12
C CYS A 276 -14.60 -20.74 1.18
N ILE A 277 -13.80 -21.14 2.16
CA ILE A 277 -14.27 -21.74 3.41
C ILE A 277 -14.38 -20.62 4.44
N VAL A 278 -15.51 -20.58 5.16
CA VAL A 278 -15.77 -19.61 6.22
C VAL A 278 -15.55 -20.30 7.56
N THR A 279 -14.62 -19.78 8.37
CA THR A 279 -14.27 -20.31 9.70
C THR A 279 -14.19 -19.21 10.75
N SER A 280 -14.11 -19.59 12.02
CA SER A 280 -13.79 -18.64 13.09
C SER A 280 -12.37 -18.12 12.88
N ALA A 281 -12.17 -16.82 13.06
CA ALA A 281 -10.83 -16.24 13.15
C ALA A 281 -10.13 -16.73 14.44
N ASP A 282 -8.80 -16.64 14.48
CA ASP A 282 -8.01 -17.10 15.63
C ASP A 282 -8.46 -16.40 16.92
N GLY A 283 -8.81 -17.20 17.94
CA GLY A 283 -9.29 -16.72 19.24
C GLY A 283 -10.79 -16.43 19.33
N ASP A 284 -11.55 -16.54 18.22
CA ASP A 284 -12.99 -16.39 18.22
C ASP A 284 -13.70 -17.60 18.85
N LEU A 285 -14.80 -17.35 19.57
CA LEU A 285 -15.50 -18.37 20.38
C LEU A 285 -16.79 -18.91 19.71
N TYR A 286 -17.17 -18.38 18.55
CA TYR A 286 -18.49 -18.64 17.98
C TYR A 286 -18.56 -19.89 17.08
N ASN A 287 -17.47 -20.65 16.91
CA ASN A 287 -17.45 -21.89 16.11
C ASN A 287 -18.04 -21.71 14.70
N VAL A 288 -17.61 -20.68 13.98
CA VAL A 288 -18.13 -20.35 12.66
C VAL A 288 -17.79 -21.46 11.65
N SER A 289 -18.76 -21.83 10.82
CA SER A 289 -18.58 -22.74 9.69
C SER A 289 -19.49 -22.36 8.52
N GLY A 290 -18.94 -22.41 7.31
CA GLY A 290 -19.71 -22.09 6.11
C GLY A 290 -18.87 -22.11 4.84
N SER A 291 -19.43 -21.51 3.80
CA SER A 291 -18.80 -21.39 2.49
C SER A 291 -19.14 -20.06 1.84
N GLY A 292 -18.33 -19.64 0.90
CA GLY A 292 -18.60 -18.48 0.08
C GLY A 292 -17.93 -18.53 -1.28
N GLN A 293 -18.08 -17.45 -2.02
CA GLN A 293 -17.46 -17.29 -3.33
C GLN A 293 -17.24 -15.80 -3.63
N PHE A 294 -16.06 -15.48 -4.16
CA PHE A 294 -15.76 -14.21 -4.80
C PHE A 294 -16.17 -14.27 -6.28
N VAL A 295 -16.88 -13.23 -6.74
CA VAL A 295 -17.39 -13.11 -8.10
C VAL A 295 -17.02 -11.73 -8.63
N GLU A 296 -16.20 -11.71 -9.66
CA GLU A 296 -15.89 -10.48 -10.41
C GLU A 296 -17.15 -9.95 -11.09
N ASP A 297 -17.35 -8.63 -11.05
CA ASP A 297 -18.53 -7.97 -11.63
C ASP A 297 -19.89 -8.57 -11.18
N GLY A 298 -19.94 -9.14 -9.97
CA GLY A 298 -21.12 -9.85 -9.45
C GLY A 298 -22.30 -8.94 -9.07
N ASP A 299 -22.08 -7.65 -8.88
CA ASP A 299 -23.12 -6.66 -8.56
C ASP A 299 -22.73 -5.28 -9.12
N ALA A 300 -23.51 -4.25 -8.85
CA ALA A 300 -23.25 -2.90 -9.33
C ALA A 300 -23.72 -1.83 -8.34
N PHE A 301 -22.94 -0.76 -8.24
CA PHE A 301 -23.40 0.49 -7.66
C PHE A 301 -22.66 1.68 -8.31
N GLY A 302 -23.28 2.86 -8.27
CA GLY A 302 -22.70 4.05 -8.91
C GLY A 302 -22.65 3.97 -10.44
N GLY A 303 -23.38 3.04 -11.05
CA GLY A 303 -23.39 2.82 -12.51
C GLY A 303 -22.29 1.91 -13.03
N GLU A 304 -21.43 1.38 -12.15
CA GLU A 304 -20.31 0.50 -12.52
C GLU A 304 -20.50 -0.89 -11.93
N PRO A 305 -20.06 -1.95 -12.64
CA PRO A 305 -19.98 -3.28 -12.06
C PRO A 305 -18.92 -3.32 -10.95
N ARG A 306 -19.13 -4.20 -9.97
CA ARG A 306 -18.32 -4.31 -8.76
C ARG A 306 -18.14 -5.78 -8.40
N ASP A 307 -16.94 -6.11 -7.94
CA ASP A 307 -16.63 -7.42 -7.39
C ASP A 307 -17.40 -7.66 -6.09
N VAL A 308 -17.77 -8.92 -5.83
CA VAL A 308 -18.65 -9.29 -4.72
C VAL A 308 -18.17 -10.58 -4.06
N ILE A 309 -18.32 -10.65 -2.73
CA ILE A 309 -18.22 -11.90 -1.99
C ILE A 309 -19.61 -12.30 -1.49
N TYR A 310 -20.06 -13.49 -1.85
CA TYR A 310 -21.28 -14.11 -1.30
C TYR A 310 -20.90 -15.11 -0.24
N LEU A 311 -21.56 -15.05 0.93
CA LEU A 311 -21.29 -15.92 2.07
C LEU A 311 -22.57 -16.60 2.54
N ASP A 312 -22.47 -17.87 2.92
CA ASP A 312 -23.50 -18.68 3.57
C ASP A 312 -22.84 -19.46 4.71
N TYR A 313 -23.09 -19.04 5.94
CA TYR A 313 -22.40 -19.56 7.11
C TYR A 313 -23.28 -19.63 8.34
N SER A 314 -22.81 -20.36 9.34
CA SER A 314 -23.47 -20.52 10.62
C SER A 314 -22.48 -20.43 11.75
N TYR A 315 -22.96 -20.04 12.93
CA TYR A 315 -22.16 -19.98 14.15
C TYR A 315 -23.04 -20.20 15.38
N THR A 316 -22.40 -20.49 16.51
CA THR A 316 -23.05 -20.77 17.80
C THR A 316 -22.62 -19.75 18.84
N ASP A 317 -23.57 -19.06 19.45
CA ASP A 317 -23.35 -18.31 20.68
C ASP A 317 -23.70 -19.20 21.87
N ALA A 318 -22.70 -19.90 22.39
CA ALA A 318 -22.88 -20.81 23.51
C ALA A 318 -23.26 -20.08 24.82
N ALA A 319 -22.88 -18.82 24.99
CA ALA A 319 -23.17 -18.05 26.19
C ALA A 319 -24.66 -17.68 26.27
N ASN A 320 -25.28 -17.40 25.12
CA ASN A 320 -26.71 -17.11 25.02
C ASN A 320 -27.56 -18.33 24.64
N ASN A 321 -26.94 -19.48 24.36
CA ASN A 321 -27.59 -20.69 23.88
C ASN A 321 -28.36 -20.45 22.56
N GLU A 322 -27.67 -19.83 21.60
CA GLU A 322 -28.22 -19.42 20.30
C GLU A 322 -27.42 -20.01 19.14
N THR A 323 -28.10 -20.24 18.03
CA THR A 323 -27.50 -20.62 16.76
C THR A 323 -27.91 -19.61 15.70
N HIS A 324 -26.98 -19.28 14.82
CA HIS A 324 -27.17 -18.26 13.78
C HIS A 324 -26.92 -18.88 12.42
N ALA A 325 -27.80 -18.59 11.47
CA ALA A 325 -27.59 -18.88 10.05
C ALA A 325 -27.60 -17.56 9.29
N VAL A 326 -26.47 -17.23 8.67
CA VAL A 326 -26.21 -15.93 8.06
C VAL A 326 -25.94 -16.07 6.57
N LYS A 327 -26.58 -15.19 5.79
CA LYS A 327 -26.25 -14.99 4.38
C LYS A 327 -25.85 -13.55 4.16
N ASP A 328 -24.62 -13.36 3.70
CA ASP A 328 -24.03 -12.05 3.46
C ASP A 328 -23.68 -11.86 1.98
N THR A 329 -23.80 -10.61 1.54
CA THR A 329 -23.28 -10.11 0.28
C THR A 329 -22.39 -8.92 0.58
N LEU A 330 -21.11 -9.02 0.22
CA LEU A 330 -20.11 -7.99 0.44
C LEU A 330 -19.72 -7.42 -0.93
N VAL A 331 -20.19 -6.22 -1.25
CA VAL A 331 -19.88 -5.56 -2.54
C VAL A 331 -18.69 -4.63 -2.34
N ILE A 332 -17.64 -4.76 -3.16
CA ILE A 332 -16.42 -3.99 -2.95
C ILE A 332 -16.67 -2.49 -3.17
N ARG A 333 -16.36 -1.67 -2.16
CA ARG A 333 -16.42 -0.22 -2.28
C ARG A 333 -15.14 0.32 -2.91
N ASN A 334 -13.99 -0.08 -2.35
CA ASN A 334 -12.64 0.30 -2.79
C ASN A 334 -11.58 -0.53 -2.04
N ARG A 335 -10.35 -0.51 -2.56
CA ARG A 335 -9.19 -1.20 -1.96
C ARG A 335 -8.51 -0.43 -0.80
N ASN A 336 -8.95 0.79 -0.48
CA ASN A 336 -8.44 1.65 0.60
C ASN A 336 -6.90 1.85 0.62
N VAL A 337 -6.26 1.81 -0.55
CA VAL A 337 -4.80 1.96 -0.69
C VAL A 337 -4.41 3.42 -0.51
N LYS A 338 -3.36 3.66 0.28
CA LYS A 338 -2.79 5.00 0.51
C LYS A 338 -1.26 4.94 0.61
N PHE A 339 -0.62 6.08 0.36
CA PHE A 339 0.80 6.23 0.64
C PHE A 339 1.02 6.33 2.15
N GLU A 340 2.02 5.61 2.64
CA GLU A 340 2.35 5.52 4.06
C GLU A 340 3.86 5.45 4.24
N GLN A 341 4.30 5.90 5.42
CA GLN A 341 5.64 5.70 5.93
C GLN A 341 5.52 5.00 7.27
N PHE A 342 6.44 4.10 7.58
CA PHE A 342 6.46 3.44 8.87
C PHE A 342 7.37 4.17 9.86
N VAL A 343 7.04 4.01 11.14
CA VAL A 343 7.87 4.52 12.23
C VAL A 343 8.92 3.47 12.57
N ILE A 344 10.19 3.88 12.59
CA ILE A 344 11.27 3.02 13.08
C ILE A 344 11.32 3.15 14.60
N GLU A 345 11.34 2.03 15.29
CA GLU A 345 11.44 1.98 16.74
C GLU A 345 12.74 1.28 17.14
N LEU A 346 13.51 1.95 17.99
CA LEU A 346 14.73 1.44 18.60
C LEU A 346 14.45 1.24 20.08
N THR A 347 14.58 0.01 20.57
CA THR A 347 14.38 -0.28 22.00
C THR A 347 15.72 -0.39 22.69
N THR A 348 15.87 0.33 23.81
CA THR A 348 17.03 0.27 24.70
C THR A 348 16.51 0.17 26.13
N ASN A 349 16.87 -0.88 26.87
CA ASN A 349 16.55 -0.99 28.30
C ASN A 349 17.33 0.00 29.18
#